data_AF-A0A527Z141-F1
#
_entry.id   AF-A0A527Z141-F1
#
_cell.length_a   1.000
_cell.length_b   1.000
_cell.length_c   1.000
_cell.angle_alpha   90.00
_cell.angle_beta   90.00
_cell.angle_gamma   90.00
#
_symmetry.space_group_name_H-M   'P 1'
#
loop_
_entity.id
_entity.type
_entity.pdbx_description
1 polymer ?
#
loop_
_entity_poly.entity_id
_entity_poly.type
_entity_poly.pdbx_seq_one_letter_code
_entity_poly.pdbx_strand_id
1 'polypeptide(L)'
;VGVYFVTQNPLDIPETVLAQLGNRVQHALRAYTPREQKAVRTAAETFRPNPDFDCATAITQLGTGEALVSTLEAKGVPSMVQR
;
A
#
# COMPACT_ATOMS: atom_id res chain seq x y z
N VAL A 1 -2.86 1.10 -22.49
CA VAL A 1 -1.45 1.09 -22.04
C VAL A 1 -1.46 0.92 -20.53
N GLY A 2 -0.77 -0.09 -20.00
CA GLY A 2 -0.62 -0.27 -18.55
C GLY A 2 0.74 0.24 -18.10
N VAL A 3 0.80 0.92 -16.97
CA VAL A 3 2.04 1.42 -16.36
C VAL A 3 2.12 0.87 -14.95
N TYR A 4 3.26 0.30 -14.61
CA TYR A 4 3.54 -0.26 -13.30
C TYR A 4 4.79 0.40 -12.73
N PHE A 5 4.70 0.88 -11.49
CA PHE A 5 5.83 1.35 -10.73
C PHE A 5 6.12 0.32 -9.63
N VAL A 6 7.38 -0.08 -9.53
CA VAL A 6 7.86 -1.04 -8.53
C VAL A 6 9.02 -0.39 -7.80
N THR A 7 8.86 -0.14 -6.51
CA THR A 7 9.88 0.46 -5.64
C THR A 7 9.81 -0.12 -4.23
N GLN A 8 10.95 -0.09 -3.53
CA GLN A 8 11.06 -0.40 -2.10
C GLN A 8 10.73 0.81 -1.22
N ASN A 9 10.77 2.02 -1.79
CA ASN A 9 10.51 3.27 -1.09
C ASN A 9 9.38 4.05 -1.78
N PRO A 10 8.21 4.21 -1.15
CA PRO A 10 7.09 4.92 -1.77
C PRO A 10 7.40 6.39 -2.11
N LEU A 11 8.43 6.97 -1.49
CA LEU A 11 8.88 8.35 -1.77
C LEU A 11 9.59 8.50 -3.13
N ASP A 12 9.96 7.40 -3.79
CA ASP A 12 10.60 7.44 -5.11
C ASP A 12 9.60 7.79 -6.23
N ILE A 13 8.30 7.67 -5.95
CA ILE A 13 7.23 7.98 -6.90
C ILE A 13 6.62 9.34 -6.51
N PRO A 14 6.59 10.33 -7.43
CA PRO A 14 5.94 11.60 -7.18
C PRO A 14 4.46 11.42 -6.79
N GLU A 15 3.99 12.20 -5.83
CA GLU A 15 2.62 12.12 -5.31
C GLU A 15 1.56 12.26 -6.41
N THR A 16 1.80 13.14 -7.39
CA THR A 16 0.91 13.33 -8.56
C THR A 16 0.75 12.09 -9.42
N VAL A 17 1.78 11.23 -9.47
CA VAL A 17 1.74 9.93 -10.15
C VAL A 17 1.08 8.90 -9.26
N LEU A 18 1.47 8.82 -7.98
CA LEU A 18 0.95 7.87 -7.00
C LEU A 18 -0.58 8.02 -6.79
N ALA A 19 -1.09 9.25 -6.89
CA ALA A 19 -2.52 9.55 -6.85
C ALA A 19 -3.31 8.99 -8.05
N GLN A 20 -2.66 8.71 -9.18
CA GLN A 20 -3.28 8.10 -10.35
C GLN A 20 -3.21 6.56 -10.34
N LEU A 21 -2.40 5.97 -9.45
CA LEU A 21 -2.27 4.53 -9.33
C LEU A 21 -3.42 3.94 -8.51
N GLY A 22 -4.44 3.44 -9.21
CA GLY A 22 -5.62 2.83 -8.59
C GLY A 22 -5.43 1.40 -8.11
N ASN A 23 -4.48 0.65 -8.68
CA ASN A 23 -4.11 -0.69 -8.21
C ASN A 23 -2.86 -0.58 -7.33
N ARG A 24 -2.87 -1.27 -6.19
CA ARG A 24 -1.77 -1.30 -5.23
C ARG A 24 -1.48 -2.72 -4.75
N VAL A 25 -0.20 -3.05 -4.72
CA VAL A 25 0.35 -4.27 -4.13
C VAL A 25 1.51 -3.83 -3.25
N GLN A 26 1.37 -4.02 -1.94
CA GLN A 26 2.32 -3.56 -0.95
C GLN A 26 2.85 -4.74 -0.14
N HIS A 27 4.11 -5.07 -0.38
CA HIS A 27 4.83 -6.04 0.45
C HIS A 27 5.23 -5.44 1.80
N ALA A 28 5.78 -6.30 2.66
CA ALA A 28 6.23 -5.95 3.99
C ALA A 28 7.12 -4.70 4.00
N LEU A 29 6.77 -3.72 4.84
CA LEU A 29 7.63 -2.59 5.16
C LEU A 29 8.19 -2.76 6.57
N ARG A 30 9.50 -2.60 6.70
CA ARG A 30 10.19 -2.61 7.99
C ARG A 30 10.47 -1.17 8.39
N ALA A 31 10.07 -0.81 9.61
CA ALA A 31 10.29 0.52 10.15
C ALA A 31 11.02 0.44 11.50
N TYR A 32 12.25 0.95 11.53
CA TYR A 32 13.11 0.98 12.71
C TYR A 32 13.37 2.41 13.19
N THR A 33 13.10 3.40 12.33
CA THR A 33 13.22 4.83 12.64
C THR A 33 11.84 5.51 12.68
N PRO A 34 11.69 6.64 13.40
CA PRO A 34 10.43 7.40 13.41
C PRO A 34 9.98 7.83 12.01
N ARG A 35 10.94 8.13 11.11
CA ARG A 35 10.65 8.49 9.72
C ARG A 35 10.02 7.34 8.95
N GLU A 36 10.56 6.12 9.09
CA GLU A 36 10.01 4.93 8.45
C GLU A 36 8.65 4.57 9.03
N GLN A 37 8.43 4.71 10.34
CA GLN A 37 7.13 4.46 10.95
C GLN A 37 6.04 5.39 10.39
N LYS A 38 6.39 6.66 10.14
CA LYS A 38 5.48 7.61 9.49
C LYS A 38 5.19 7.18 8.04
N ALA A 39 6.21 6.76 7.29
CA ALA A 39 6.03 6.27 5.92
C ALA A 39 5.13 5.02 5.87
N VAL A 40 5.30 4.09 6.81
CA VAL A 40 4.44 2.90 6.95
C VAL A 40 2.99 3.28 7.21
N ARG A 41 2.75 4.20 8.16
CA ARG A 41 1.38 4.68 8.45
C ARG A 41 0.75 5.35 7.24
N THR A 42 1.47 6.25 6.59
CA THR A 42 0.99 6.91 5.37
C THR A 42 0.67 5.91 4.27
N ALA A 43 1.52 4.90 4.05
CA ALA A 43 1.24 3.85 3.08
C ALA A 43 -0.04 3.07 3.43
N ALA A 44 -0.22 2.69 4.69
CA ALA A 44 -1.41 1.99 5.17
C ALA A 44 -2.70 2.81 5.01
N GLU A 45 -2.65 4.12 5.29
CA GLU A 45 -3.79 5.04 5.16
C GLU A 45 -4.24 5.26 3.71
N THR A 46 -3.41 4.94 2.71
CA THR A 46 -3.79 5.04 1.30
C THR A 46 -4.70 3.90 0.82
N PHE A 47 -4.83 2.83 1.61
CA PHE A 47 -5.73 1.73 1.30
C PHE A 47 -7.15 2.02 1.76
N ARG A 48 -8.13 1.46 1.03
CA ARG A 48 -9.50 1.40 1.53
C ARG A 48 -9.52 0.46 2.76
N PRO A 49 -9.99 0.93 3.95
CA PRO A 49 -9.92 0.15 5.18
C PRO A 49 -10.64 -1.19 5.10
N ASN A 50 -10.12 -2.19 5.82
CA ASN A 50 -10.75 -3.48 6.02
C ASN A 50 -11.10 -3.64 7.52
N PRO A 51 -12.36 -3.93 7.90
CA PRO A 51 -12.74 -4.15 9.30
C PRO A 51 -12.12 -5.42 9.91
N ASP A 52 -11.67 -6.38 9.09
CA ASP A 52 -11.12 -7.64 9.56
C ASP A 52 -9.68 -7.50 10.10
N PHE A 53 -8.95 -6.45 9.69
CA PHE A 53 -7.60 -6.19 10.17
C PHE A 53 -7.16 -4.73 10.03
N ASP A 54 -6.25 -4.30 10.91
CA ASP A 54 -5.58 -3.01 10.77
C ASP A 54 -4.42 -3.08 9.77
N CYS A 55 -4.49 -2.26 8.71
CA CYS A 55 -3.47 -2.20 7.67
C CYS A 55 -2.10 -1.76 8.19
N ALA A 56 -2.07 -0.80 9.12
CA ALA A 56 -0.81 -0.27 9.64
C ALA A 56 -0.06 -1.31 10.48
N THR A 57 -0.79 -2.18 11.16
CA THR A 57 -0.24 -3.35 11.84
C THR A 57 0.16 -4.43 10.83
N ALA A 58 -0.76 -4.82 9.94
CA ALA A 58 -0.58 -5.92 9.00
C ALA A 58 0.65 -5.74 8.09
N ILE A 59 0.87 -4.54 7.54
CA ILE A 59 1.98 -4.24 6.63
C ILE A 59 3.37 -4.53 7.23
N THR A 60 3.51 -4.50 8.56
CA THR A 60 4.78 -4.82 9.24
C THR A 60 4.94 -6.30 9.58
N GLN A 61 3.84 -7.06 9.54
CA GLN A 61 3.76 -8.47 9.93
C GLN A 61 3.73 -9.42 8.72
N LEU A 62 3.68 -8.87 7.50
CA LEU A 62 3.70 -9.65 6.27
C LEU A 62 4.97 -10.50 6.18
N GLY A 63 4.77 -11.77 5.86
CA GLY A 63 5.83 -12.71 5.52
C GLY A 63 6.44 -12.45 4.14
N THR A 64 7.49 -13.21 3.81
CA THR A 64 8.03 -13.20 2.44
C THR A 64 6.99 -13.81 1.50
N GLY A 65 6.65 -13.09 0.44
CA GLY A 65 5.60 -13.50 -0.52
C GLY A 65 4.19 -13.05 -0.14
N GLU A 66 3.97 -12.46 1.03
CA GLU A 66 2.68 -11.86 1.40
C GLU A 66 2.62 -10.39 0.99
N ALA A 67 1.42 -9.87 0.71
CA ALA A 67 1.21 -8.49 0.32
C ALA A 67 -0.18 -7.98 0.72
N LEU A 68 -0.27 -6.70 1.05
CA LEU A 68 -1.55 -6.00 1.03
C LEU A 68 -1.92 -5.67 -0.42
N VAL A 69 -3.10 -6.09 -0.86
CA VAL A 69 -3.56 -5.93 -2.24
C VAL A 69 -4.89 -5.18 -2.26
N SER A 70 -4.95 -4.15 -3.10
CA SER A 70 -6.18 -3.45 -3.46
C SER A 70 -6.17 -3.18 -4.95
N THR A 71 -7.25 -3.58 -5.63
CA THR A 71 -7.39 -3.41 -7.08
C THR A 71 -8.65 -2.63 -7.39
N LEU A 72 -8.69 -2.00 -8.56
CA LEU A 72 -9.87 -1.28 -9.00
C LEU A 72 -11.04 -2.24 -9.27
N GLU A 73 -12.17 -1.97 -8.63
CA GLU A 73 -13.47 -2.57 -8.91
C GLU A 73 -14.18 -1.81 -10.05
N ALA A 74 -15.43 -2.17 -10.31
CA ALA A 74 -16.28 -1.46 -11.25
C ALA A 74 -16.29 0.05 -10.95
N LYS A 75 -16.27 0.86 -12.02
CA LYS A 75 -16.23 2.33 -11.97
C LYS A 75 -14.93 2.92 -11.37
N GLY A 76 -13.85 2.13 -11.27
CA GLY A 76 -12.55 2.64 -10.86
C GLY A 76 -12.44 2.95 -9.37
N VAL A 77 -13.27 2.32 -8.54
CA VAL A 77 -13.20 2.43 -7.08
C VAL A 77 -12.21 1.39 -6.54
N PRO A 78 -11.25 1.75 -5.68
CA PRO A 78 -10.37 0.78 -5.05
C PRO A 78 -11.16 -0.23 -4.21
N SER A 79 -10.85 -1.51 -4.37
CA SER A 79 -11.39 -2.57 -3.54
C SER A 79 -10.95 -2.41 -2.09
N MET A 80 -11.72 -2.99 -1.17
CA MET A 80 -11.22 -3.18 0.19
C MET A 80 -9.90 -3.94 0.14
N VAL A 81 -8.92 -3.48 0.91
CA VAL A 81 -7.62 -4.11 0.97
C VAL A 81 -7.70 -5.51 1.56
N GLN A 82 -6.97 -6.43 0.96
CA GLN A 82 -6.84 -7.82 1.38
C GLN A 82 -5.38 -8.12 1.70
N ARG A 83 -5.14 -9.13 2.53
CA ARG A 83 -3.81 -9.64 2.89
C ARG A 83 -3.51 -10.94 2.14
#